data_AF-A0ABD5ZAA2-F1
#
_entry.id   AF-A0ABD5ZAA2-F1
#
_cell.length_a   1.000
_cell.length_b   1.000
_cell.length_c   1.000
_cell.angle_alpha   90.00
_cell.angle_beta   90.00
_cell.angle_gamma   90.00
#
_symmetry.space_group_name_H-M   'P 1'
#
loop_
_entity.id
_entity.type
_entity.pdbx_description
1 polymer ?
#
loop_
_entity_poly.entity_id
_entity_poly.type
_entity_poly.pdbx_seq_one_letter_code
_entity_poly.pdbx_strand_id
1 'polypeptide(L)'
;MGFPVSYYCPHCGAVVELERDGYLADKSVTPYPLEGWNYADPDDSFEDAEGVHFVCGESEATGVNWTSDVSEADDVENPMLDSPCGREFYLSFVKYEDGREVEAVPESDYVTIGGQGPATTRGPSGPRGPTGR
;
A
#
# COMPACT_ATOMS: atom_id res chain seq x y z
N MET A 1 -14.41 15.83 -16.45
CA MET A 1 -13.90 15.20 -17.70
C MET A 1 -12.71 14.40 -17.24
N GLY A 2 -12.90 13.09 -17.08
CA GLY A 2 -11.89 12.24 -16.48
C GLY A 2 -10.67 12.04 -17.37
N PHE A 3 -9.53 11.76 -16.75
CA PHE A 3 -8.32 11.34 -17.42
C PHE A 3 -7.92 9.97 -16.87
N PRO A 4 -7.46 9.04 -17.72
CA PRO A 4 -6.96 7.76 -17.26
C PRO A 4 -5.65 7.95 -16.50
N VAL A 5 -5.57 7.38 -15.31
CA VAL A 5 -4.36 7.35 -14.48
C VAL A 5 -4.06 5.90 -14.11
N SER A 6 -2.80 5.48 -14.31
CA SER A 6 -2.36 4.12 -14.02
C SER A 6 -1.91 3.99 -12.57
N TYR A 7 -2.43 2.98 -11.89
CA TYR A 7 -2.06 2.55 -10.54
C TYR A 7 -1.57 1.12 -10.60
N TYR A 8 -0.72 0.73 -9.64
CA TYR A 8 -0.23 -0.64 -9.55
C TYR A 8 -0.66 -1.28 -8.24
N CYS A 9 -0.93 -2.58 -8.28
CA CYS A 9 -1.23 -3.37 -7.11
C CYS A 9 0.04 -3.50 -6.25
N PRO A 10 0.04 -3.12 -4.95
CA PRO A 10 1.22 -3.22 -4.10
C PRO A 10 1.63 -4.67 -3.80
N HIS A 11 0.77 -5.65 -4.09
CA HIS A 11 1.04 -7.06 -3.83
C HIS A 11 1.84 -7.73 -4.95
N CYS A 12 1.40 -7.55 -6.20
CA CYS A 12 1.93 -8.25 -7.38
C CYS A 12 2.46 -7.33 -8.47
N GLY A 13 2.18 -6.03 -8.40
CA GLY A 13 2.57 -5.05 -9.42
C GLY A 13 1.56 -4.87 -10.55
N ALA A 14 0.49 -5.67 -10.65
CA ALA A 14 -0.49 -5.57 -11.73
C ALA A 14 -1.03 -4.14 -11.91
N VAL A 15 -1.02 -3.64 -13.14
CA VAL A 15 -1.40 -2.26 -13.44
C VAL A 15 -2.88 -2.15 -13.82
N VAL A 16 -3.54 -1.15 -13.23
CA VAL A 16 -4.93 -0.78 -13.52
C VAL A 16 -4.99 0.70 -13.87
N GLU A 17 -5.69 1.03 -14.95
CA GLU A 17 -6.02 2.40 -15.32
C GLU A 17 -7.39 2.75 -14.76
N LEU A 18 -7.48 3.88 -14.06
CA LEU A 18 -8.74 4.44 -13.57
C LEU A 18 -8.98 5.81 -14.22
N GLU A 19 -10.15 5.99 -14.80
CA GLU A 19 -10.64 7.28 -15.26
C GLU A 19 -11.12 8.11 -14.08
N ARG A 20 -10.42 9.21 -13.81
CA ARG A 20 -10.71 10.11 -12.67
C ARG A 20 -10.65 11.57 -13.08
N ASP A 21 -11.35 12.42 -12.35
CA ASP A 21 -11.31 13.85 -12.62
C ASP A 21 -9.99 14.48 -12.13
N GLY A 22 -9.47 15.45 -12.91
CA GLY A 22 -8.12 15.99 -12.71
C GLY A 22 -7.94 16.90 -11.49
N TYR A 23 -9.01 17.20 -10.75
CA TYR A 23 -8.95 17.97 -9.50
C TYR A 23 -8.63 17.09 -8.28
N LEU A 24 -8.90 15.79 -8.35
CA LEU A 24 -8.47 14.85 -7.32
C LEU A 24 -6.95 14.76 -7.39
N ALA A 25 -6.27 14.73 -6.25
CA ALA A 25 -4.84 14.45 -6.17
C ALA A 25 -4.62 13.09 -5.50
N ASP A 26 -3.68 12.30 -6.02
CA ASP A 26 -3.28 11.02 -5.46
C ASP A 26 -2.43 11.22 -4.22
N LYS A 27 -2.80 10.52 -3.13
CA LYS A 27 -1.99 10.53 -1.92
C LYS A 27 -1.10 9.29 -1.84
N SER A 28 -1.70 8.11 -1.99
CA SER A 28 -0.97 6.84 -1.95
C SER A 28 -1.81 5.68 -2.41
N VAL A 29 -1.13 4.59 -2.81
CA VAL A 29 -1.74 3.28 -3.04
C VAL A 29 -1.22 2.34 -1.95
N THR A 30 -2.12 1.77 -1.15
CA THR A 30 -1.76 0.94 0.00
C THR A 30 -2.50 -0.40 -0.03
N PRO A 31 -1.90 -1.48 0.50
CA PRO A 31 -2.57 -2.78 0.62
C PRO A 31 -3.66 -2.80 1.70
N TYR A 32 -3.67 -1.80 2.59
CA TYR A 32 -4.65 -1.65 3.68
C TYR A 32 -5.31 -0.26 3.60
N PRO A 33 -6.53 -0.09 4.12
CA PRO A 33 -7.17 1.22 4.17
C PRO A 33 -6.44 2.19 5.11
N LEU A 34 -6.69 3.48 4.97
CA LEU A 34 -6.16 4.52 5.86
C LEU A 34 -7.18 4.88 6.94
N GLU A 35 -6.72 5.16 8.16
CA GLU A 35 -7.63 5.55 9.24
C GLU A 35 -8.33 6.87 8.93
N GLY A 36 -9.67 6.84 8.90
CA GLY A 36 -10.49 8.04 8.67
C GLY A 36 -10.68 8.43 7.21
N TRP A 37 -10.35 7.53 6.27
CA TRP A 37 -10.70 7.64 4.86
C TRP A 37 -11.95 6.80 4.55
N ASN A 38 -12.92 7.37 3.82
CA ASN A 38 -14.02 6.60 3.24
C ASN A 38 -13.66 6.14 1.83
N TYR A 39 -13.69 4.83 1.61
CA TYR A 39 -13.45 4.22 0.30
C TYR A 39 -14.77 3.88 -0.38
N ALA A 40 -14.85 4.16 -1.68
CA ALA A 40 -15.93 3.72 -2.54
C ALA A 40 -15.44 2.65 -3.51
N ASP A 41 -16.35 1.84 -4.05
CA ASP A 41 -16.05 0.94 -5.16
C ASP A 41 -15.88 1.76 -6.46
N PRO A 42 -15.10 1.25 -7.43
CA PRO A 42 -14.86 1.96 -8.68
C PRO A 42 -16.10 2.12 -9.57
N ASP A 43 -17.15 1.33 -9.32
CA ASP A 43 -18.45 1.45 -10.00
C ASP A 43 -19.36 2.51 -9.36
N ASP A 44 -19.02 2.97 -8.14
CA ASP A 44 -19.79 3.96 -7.40
C ASP A 44 -19.20 5.38 -7.55
N SER A 45 -19.86 6.38 -6.97
CA SER A 45 -19.45 7.79 -7.04
C SER A 45 -18.30 8.07 -6.08
N PHE A 46 -17.10 7.63 -6.44
CA PHE A 46 -15.90 7.85 -5.64
C PHE A 46 -15.36 9.29 -5.65
N GLU A 47 -15.95 10.19 -6.44
CA GLU A 47 -15.60 11.62 -6.45
C GLU A 47 -15.89 12.32 -5.13
N ASP A 48 -16.94 11.88 -4.42
CA ASP A 48 -17.29 12.34 -3.06
C ASP A 48 -16.59 11.50 -1.97
N ALA A 49 -15.87 10.45 -2.36
CA ALA A 49 -15.13 9.58 -1.45
C ALA A 49 -13.69 10.05 -1.29
N GLU A 50 -13.03 9.60 -0.22
CA GLU A 50 -11.62 9.91 0.04
C GLU A 50 -10.67 8.90 -0.60
N GLY A 51 -11.20 7.83 -1.20
CA GLY A 51 -10.42 6.84 -1.93
C GLY A 51 -11.28 5.82 -2.67
N VAL A 52 -10.61 4.92 -3.38
CA VAL A 52 -11.22 3.81 -4.11
C VAL A 52 -10.67 2.48 -3.60
N HIS A 53 -11.57 1.55 -3.34
CA HIS A 53 -11.24 0.17 -3.00
C HIS A 53 -11.21 -0.69 -4.27
N PHE A 54 -10.13 -1.44 -4.45
CA PHE A 54 -9.93 -2.31 -5.60
C PHE A 54 -9.62 -3.74 -5.16
N VAL A 55 -10.05 -4.71 -5.97
CA VAL A 55 -9.66 -6.11 -5.92
C VAL A 55 -8.90 -6.43 -7.20
N CYS A 56 -7.65 -6.85 -7.05
CA CYS A 56 -6.73 -7.03 -8.16
C CYS A 56 -7.25 -8.02 -9.21
N GLY A 57 -7.60 -7.53 -10.41
CA GLY A 57 -8.14 -8.32 -11.52
C GLY A 57 -9.63 -8.68 -11.43
N GLU A 58 -10.32 -8.30 -10.37
CA GLU A 58 -11.75 -8.56 -10.18
C GLU A 58 -12.58 -7.26 -10.20
N SER A 59 -11.98 -6.13 -9.85
CA SER A 59 -12.66 -4.84 -9.96
C SER A 59 -12.94 -4.48 -11.41
N GLU A 60 -14.22 -4.46 -11.79
CA GLU A 60 -14.71 -3.99 -13.08
C GLU A 60 -15.65 -2.81 -12.88
N ALA A 61 -15.44 -1.74 -13.65
CA ALA A 61 -16.28 -0.55 -13.67
C ALA A 61 -16.11 0.17 -15.02
N THR A 62 -17.02 1.08 -15.35
CA THR A 62 -17.00 1.82 -16.63
C THR A 62 -15.67 2.56 -16.86
N GLY A 63 -15.04 3.06 -15.79
CA GLY A 63 -13.76 3.78 -15.83
C GLY A 63 -12.54 2.97 -15.42
N VAL A 64 -12.63 1.64 -15.30
CA VAL A 64 -11.51 0.79 -14.86
C VAL A 64 -11.04 -0.11 -16.00
N ASN A 65 -9.74 -0.07 -16.29
CA ASN A 65 -9.11 -0.93 -17.28
C ASN A 65 -7.90 -1.66 -16.70
N TRP A 66 -7.96 -2.98 -16.58
CA TRP A 66 -6.81 -3.80 -16.20
C TRP A 66 -5.88 -3.99 -17.39
N THR A 67 -4.64 -3.57 -17.24
CA THR A 67 -3.62 -3.80 -18.27
C THR A 67 -2.94 -5.15 -18.03
N SER A 68 -2.22 -5.65 -19.05
CA SER A 68 -1.36 -6.83 -18.89
C SER A 68 0.04 -6.46 -18.40
N ASP A 69 0.26 -5.20 -18.02
CA ASP A 69 1.52 -4.70 -17.51
C ASP A 69 1.64 -4.95 -16.01
N VAL A 70 2.87 -5.18 -15.57
CA VAL A 70 3.21 -5.37 -14.17
C VAL A 70 4.31 -4.37 -13.83
N SER A 71 4.07 -3.56 -12.82
CA SER A 71 5.05 -2.65 -12.24
C SER A 71 6.06 -3.44 -11.42
N GLU A 72 7.34 -3.24 -11.72
CA GLU A 72 8.47 -3.80 -10.98
C GLU A 72 8.99 -2.81 -9.92
N ALA A 73 8.11 -1.94 -9.41
CA ALA A 73 8.49 -0.96 -8.40
C ALA A 73 9.00 -1.63 -7.11
N ASP A 74 9.95 -1.00 -6.44
CA ASP A 74 10.64 -1.57 -5.26
C ASP A 74 9.70 -1.77 -4.06
N ASP A 75 8.62 -0.99 -4.01
CA ASP A 75 7.56 -1.08 -2.98
C ASP A 75 6.50 -2.15 -3.26
N VAL A 76 6.63 -2.92 -4.35
CA VAL A 76 5.79 -4.10 -4.60
C VAL A 76 6.27 -5.28 -3.76
N GLU A 77 5.37 -5.90 -3.00
CA GLU A 77 5.70 -7.02 -2.11
C GLU A 77 6.33 -8.20 -2.86
N ASN A 78 5.75 -8.59 -4.00
CA ASN A 78 6.26 -9.67 -4.83
C ASN A 78 5.91 -9.47 -6.32
N PRO A 79 6.79 -8.82 -7.11
CA PRO A 79 6.54 -8.59 -8.54
C PRO A 79 6.59 -9.86 -9.40
N MET A 80 7.04 -11.00 -8.85
CA MET A 80 6.99 -12.30 -9.54
C MET A 80 5.73 -13.12 -9.18
N LEU A 81 4.81 -12.56 -8.40
CA LEU A 81 3.54 -13.21 -8.10
C LEU A 81 2.64 -13.25 -9.35
N ASP A 82 1.76 -14.24 -9.40
CA ASP A 82 0.75 -14.33 -10.46
C ASP A 82 -0.10 -13.04 -10.48
N SER A 83 -0.19 -12.43 -11.66
CA SER A 83 -0.86 -11.14 -11.88
C SER A 83 -1.97 -11.34 -12.91
N PRO A 84 -3.23 -11.00 -12.59
CA PRO A 84 -3.70 -10.40 -11.34
C PRO A 84 -3.77 -11.38 -10.15
N CYS A 85 -3.48 -10.89 -8.94
CA CYS A 85 -3.37 -11.72 -7.73
C CYS A 85 -4.66 -11.90 -6.90
N GLY A 86 -5.77 -11.20 -7.24
CA GLY A 86 -7.04 -11.28 -6.50
C GLY A 86 -7.03 -10.67 -5.08
N ARG A 87 -5.99 -9.91 -4.71
CA ARG A 87 -5.90 -9.26 -3.40
C ARG A 87 -6.50 -7.85 -3.44
N GLU A 88 -7.08 -7.43 -2.31
CA GLU A 88 -7.58 -6.08 -2.11
C GLU A 88 -6.45 -5.06 -1.94
N PHE A 89 -6.67 -3.84 -2.44
CA PHE A 89 -5.79 -2.69 -2.26
C PHE A 89 -6.60 -1.40 -2.40
N TYR A 90 -6.05 -0.31 -1.89
CA TYR A 90 -6.76 0.93 -1.68
C TYR A 90 -6.00 2.09 -2.31
N LEU A 91 -6.64 2.81 -3.20
CA LEU A 91 -6.19 4.10 -3.70
C LEU A 91 -6.73 5.19 -2.79
N SER A 92 -5.86 5.99 -2.22
CA SER A 92 -6.25 7.09 -1.32
C SER A 92 -6.01 8.44 -1.97
N PHE A 93 -7.00 9.32 -1.94
CA PHE A 93 -6.91 10.68 -2.42
C PHE A 93 -6.42 11.64 -1.33
N VAL A 94 -5.89 12.78 -1.75
CA VAL A 94 -5.48 13.86 -0.85
C VAL A 94 -6.74 14.53 -0.29
N LYS A 95 -6.87 14.48 1.04
CA LYS A 95 -7.92 15.14 1.81
C LYS A 95 -7.42 16.50 2.30
N TYR A 96 -8.25 17.52 2.20
CA TYR A 96 -8.00 18.85 2.77
C TYR A 96 -9.04 19.17 3.84
N GLU A 97 -8.58 19.51 5.05
CA GLU A 97 -9.41 20.01 6.14
C GLU A 97 -8.87 21.38 6.58
N ASP A 98 -9.76 22.38 6.70
CA ASP A 98 -9.37 23.75 7.10
C ASP A 98 -8.28 24.37 6.19
N GLY A 99 -8.26 23.98 4.91
CA GLY A 99 -7.24 24.43 3.94
C GLY A 99 -5.86 23.80 4.14
N ARG A 100 -5.74 22.77 4.98
CA ARG A 100 -4.52 22.00 5.21
C ARG A 100 -4.71 20.56 4.74
N GLU A 101 -3.70 20.01 4.08
CA GLU A 101 -3.68 18.59 3.73
C GLU A 101 -3.65 17.74 5.01
N VAL A 102 -4.54 16.75 5.09
CA VAL A 102 -4.59 15.79 6.19
C VAL A 102 -3.49 14.74 5.96
N GLU A 103 -2.68 14.49 6.99
CA GLU A 103 -1.69 13.42 6.96
C GLU A 103 -2.40 12.06 6.98
N ALA A 104 -2.04 11.18 6.03
CA ALA A 104 -2.55 9.83 5.98
C ALA A 104 -1.80 8.98 6.99
N VAL A 105 -2.53 8.32 7.87
CA VAL A 105 -1.98 7.26 8.71
C VAL A 105 -2.59 5.94 8.19
N PRO A 106 -1.77 4.98 7.73
CA PRO A 106 -2.28 3.67 7.38
C PRO A 106 -2.91 3.03 8.60
N GLU A 107 -4.02 2.34 8.43
CA GLU A 107 -4.59 1.59 9.55
C GLU A 107 -3.58 0.53 9.97
N SER A 108 -2.99 0.74 11.14
CA SER A 108 -2.02 -0.19 11.67
C SER A 108 -2.79 -1.40 12.19
N ASP A 109 -2.95 -2.41 11.33
CA ASP A 109 -2.97 -3.77 11.84
C ASP A 109 -1.59 -3.99 12.47
N TYR A 110 -1.53 -3.86 13.79
CA TYR A 110 -0.29 -4.06 14.54
C TYR A 110 0.18 -5.50 14.34
N VAL A 111 1.00 -5.74 13.32
CA VAL A 111 1.81 -6.95 13.26
C VAL A 111 2.72 -6.90 14.47
N THR A 112 2.39 -7.70 15.48
CA THR A 112 3.36 -8.08 16.49
C THR A 112 4.49 -8.75 15.73
N ILE A 113 5.56 -8.00 15.44
CA ILE A 113 6.85 -8.59 15.16
C ILE A 113 7.20 -9.30 16.45
N GLY A 114 6.91 -10.62 16.49
CA GLY A 114 7.20 -11.47 17.62
C GLY A 114 8.61 -11.17 18.07
N GLY A 115 8.74 -10.67 19.29
CA GLY A 115 10.00 -10.29 19.88
C GLY A 115 10.96 -11.48 19.89
N GLN A 116 11.79 -11.56 18.85
CA GLN A 116 13.10 -12.17 18.89
C GLN A 116 14.05 -11.08 18.46
N GLY A 117 14.33 -10.18 19.40
CA GLY A 117 15.59 -9.45 19.35
C GLY A 117 16.72 -10.45 19.13
N PRO A 118 17.76 -10.09 18.36
CA PRO A 118 18.87 -10.99 18.12
C PRO A 118 19.37 -11.49 19.46
N ALA A 119 19.46 -12.81 19.60
CA ALA A 119 20.05 -13.45 20.75
C ALA A 119 21.38 -12.73 21.04
N THR A 120 21.45 -12.09 22.21
CA THR A 120 22.68 -11.52 22.74
C THR A 120 23.79 -12.53 22.50
N THR A 121 24.70 -12.17 21.58
CA THR A 121 25.93 -12.90 21.40
C THR A 121 26.70 -12.71 22.70
N ARG A 122 26.64 -13.77 23.52
CA ARG A 122 27.47 -13.96 24.70
C ARG A 122 28.90 -13.65 24.29
N GLY A 123 29.40 -12.48 24.70
CA GLY A 123 30.75 -12.03 24.42
C GLY A 123 31.77 -13.10 24.84
N PRO A 124 32.90 -13.22 24.12
CA PRO A 124 33.93 -14.19 24.47
C PRO A 124 34.38 -13.93 25.91
N SER A 125 34.37 -14.99 26.72
CA SER A 125 34.94 -14.97 28.07
C SER A 125 36.41 -14.60 27.97
N GLY A 126 36.78 -13.43 28.51
CA GLY A 126 38.15 -12.96 28.53
C GLY A 126 39.09 -13.96 29.23
N PRO A 127 40.36 -14.06 28.82
CA PRO A 127 41.30 -14.97 29.44
C PRO A 127 41.55 -14.58 30.90
N ARG A 128 41.32 -15.56 31.78
CA ARG A 128 41.60 -15.53 33.20
C ARG A 128 43.12 -15.45 33.38
N GLY A 129 43.62 -14.32 33.89
CA GLY A 129 45.04 -14.11 34.15
C GLY A 129 45.62 -15.15 35.13
N PRO A 130 46.87 -15.59 34.94
CA PRO A 130 47.53 -16.47 35.91
C PRO A 130 47.94 -15.69 37.17
N THR A 131 47.46 -16.17 38.32
CA THR A 131 47.95 -15.85 39.65
C THR A 131 49.42 -16.27 39.79
N GLY A 132 50.26 -15.36 40.28
CA GLY A 132 51.70 -15.56 40.38
C GLY A 132 52.14 -16.65 41.34
N ARG A 133 53.39 -17.10 41.12
CA ARG A 133 54.35 -17.50 42.15
C ARG A 133 55.76 -17.34 41.64
#